data_AF-A0A917A6I3-F1
#
_entry.id   AF-A0A917A6I3-F1
#
_cell.length_a   1.000
_cell.length_b   1.000
_cell.length_c   1.000
_cell.angle_alpha   90.00
_cell.angle_beta   90.00
_cell.angle_gamma   90.00
#
_symmetry.space_group_name_H-M   'P 1'
#
loop_
_entity.id
_entity.type
_entity.pdbx_description
1 polymer ?
#
loop_
_entity_poly.entity_id
_entity_poly.type
_entity_poly.pdbx_seq_one_letter_code
_entity_poly.pdbx_strand_id
1 'polypeptide(L)'
;MLAIVHKDWIAMAPERQITLLKKLKPEMLCSFVRRIDPANIDISVVRWIAARQELDLGTALTLFFAFQPGRWNLLPRDSFPEDIRARCAVIDVLCQRINCGFYLPIATRRMDDPTVVTDWLKKQRDDAGIGRRGRWVFDAAILAPMTAAKKDRPTGGRIGARPGFIQGLFTPLYVSNRS
;
A
#
# COMPACT_ATOMS: atom_id res chain seq x y z
N MET A 1 -19.46 2.33 -10.44
CA MET A 1 -19.26 3.78 -10.23
C MET A 1 -20.25 4.18 -9.15
N LEU A 2 -19.81 4.48 -7.92
CA LEU A 2 -20.73 5.04 -6.93
C LEU A 2 -21.07 6.44 -7.41
N ALA A 3 -22.31 6.63 -7.88
CA ALA A 3 -22.85 7.93 -8.23
C ALA A 3 -23.16 8.74 -6.96
N ILE A 4 -22.16 8.92 -6.10
CA ILE A 4 -22.14 10.05 -5.18
C ILE A 4 -21.51 11.16 -6.01
N VAL A 5 -22.30 12.14 -6.42
CA VAL A 5 -21.81 13.34 -7.09
C VAL A 5 -20.71 13.91 -6.20
N HIS A 6 -19.51 14.15 -6.76
CA HIS A 6 -18.34 14.62 -6.00
C HIS A 6 -18.66 15.84 -5.12
N LYS A 7 -19.58 16.68 -5.58
CA LYS A 7 -20.11 17.85 -4.87
C LYS A 7 -20.91 17.47 -3.60
N ASP A 8 -21.69 16.40 -3.63
CA ASP A 8 -22.46 15.92 -2.48
C ASP A 8 -21.54 15.28 -1.44
N TRP A 9 -20.49 14.58 -1.88
CA TRP A 9 -19.52 13.95 -0.98
C TRP A 9 -18.84 14.97 -0.06
N ILE A 10 -18.25 16.02 -0.63
CA ILE A 10 -17.47 17.01 0.13
C ILE A 10 -18.35 17.76 1.14
N ALA A 11 -19.63 17.97 0.82
CA ALA A 11 -20.58 18.65 1.69
C ALA A 11 -21.13 17.75 2.84
N MET A 12 -20.91 16.43 2.80
CA MET A 12 -21.35 15.53 3.87
C MET A 12 -20.49 15.66 5.12
N ALA A 13 -21.11 15.52 6.29
CA ALA A 13 -20.41 15.39 7.56
C ALA A 13 -19.42 14.19 7.55
N PRO A 14 -18.25 14.29 8.19
CA PRO A 14 -17.24 13.23 8.22
C PRO A 14 -17.77 11.86 8.66
N GLU A 15 -18.68 11.82 9.63
CA GLU A 15 -19.28 10.59 10.15
C GLU A 15 -20.13 9.91 9.08
N ARG A 16 -20.83 10.70 8.26
CA ARG A 16 -21.64 10.20 7.15
C ARG A 16 -20.77 9.70 6.01
N GLN A 17 -19.69 10.41 5.70
CA GLN A 17 -18.67 9.98 4.75
C GLN A 17 -18.11 8.60 5.14
N ILE A 18 -17.65 8.45 6.40
CA ILE A 18 -17.15 7.17 6.93
C ILE A 18 -18.22 6.08 6.87
N THR A 19 -19.47 6.40 7.22
CA THR A 19 -20.60 5.44 7.16
C THR A 19 -20.82 4.90 5.74
N LEU A 20 -20.66 5.74 4.73
CA LEU A 20 -20.75 5.32 3.32
C LEU A 20 -19.55 4.47 2.92
N LEU A 21 -18.33 4.87 3.29
CA LEU A 21 -17.11 4.12 2.99
C LEU A 21 -17.12 2.72 3.61
N LYS A 22 -17.67 2.56 4.82
CA LYS A 22 -17.84 1.26 5.49
C LYS A 22 -18.71 0.26 4.70
N LYS A 23 -19.59 0.74 3.83
CA LYS A 23 -20.47 -0.10 3.01
C LYS A 23 -19.81 -0.54 1.70
N LEU A 24 -18.62 -0.03 1.39
CA LEU A 24 -17.91 -0.36 0.16
C LEU A 24 -17.23 -1.72 0.30
N LYS A 25 -17.26 -2.49 -0.79
CA LYS A 25 -16.36 -3.64 -0.93
C LYS A 25 -14.90 -3.16 -0.99
N PRO A 26 -13.93 -3.97 -0.54
CA PRO A 26 -12.51 -3.61 -0.51
C PRO A 26 -11.97 -3.03 -1.82
N GLU A 27 -12.33 -3.60 -2.98
CA GLU A 27 -11.93 -3.10 -4.30
C GLU A 27 -12.50 -1.70 -4.62
N MET A 28 -13.74 -1.43 -4.23
CA MET A 28 -14.35 -0.12 -4.42
C MET A 28 -13.74 0.92 -3.49
N LEU A 29 -13.41 0.52 -2.25
CA LEU A 29 -12.69 1.37 -1.32
C LEU A 29 -11.29 1.73 -1.87
N CYS A 30 -10.54 0.75 -2.37
CA CYS A 30 -9.22 1.00 -2.96
C CYS A 30 -9.32 1.94 -4.17
N SER A 31 -10.26 1.66 -5.09
CA SER A 31 -10.50 2.52 -6.26
C SER A 31 -10.91 3.94 -5.88
N PHE A 32 -11.70 4.10 -4.82
CA PHE A 32 -12.07 5.40 -4.29
C PHE A 32 -10.84 6.13 -3.76
N VAL A 33 -10.07 5.51 -2.86
CA VAL A 33 -8.91 6.11 -2.19
C VAL A 33 -7.83 6.55 -3.19
N ARG A 34 -7.62 5.80 -4.29
CA ARG A 34 -6.66 6.19 -5.33
C ARG A 34 -7.00 7.50 -6.06
N ARG A 35 -8.24 7.98 -5.96
CA ARG A 35 -8.74 9.16 -6.68
C ARG A 35 -9.00 10.36 -5.77
N ILE A 36 -8.82 10.21 -4.46
CA ILE A 36 -9.06 11.32 -3.54
C ILE A 36 -7.88 12.27 -3.49
N ASP A 37 -8.18 13.56 -3.33
CA ASP A 37 -7.22 14.53 -2.84
C ASP A 37 -7.39 14.67 -1.31
N PRO A 38 -6.41 14.23 -0.50
CA PRO A 38 -6.52 14.34 0.95
C PRO A 38 -6.56 15.80 1.43
N ALA A 39 -6.14 16.78 0.63
CA ALA A 39 -6.26 18.19 0.96
C ALA A 39 -7.73 18.62 1.16
N ASN A 40 -8.64 18.04 0.37
CA ASN A 40 -10.06 18.40 0.32
C ASN A 40 -10.96 17.49 1.18
N ILE A 41 -10.37 16.66 2.04
CA ILE A 41 -11.10 15.71 2.89
C ILE A 41 -10.76 15.99 4.35
N ASP A 42 -11.78 15.88 5.21
CA ASP A 42 -11.61 16.00 6.64
C ASP A 42 -10.61 14.96 7.17
N ILE A 43 -9.75 15.41 8.09
CA ILE A 43 -8.64 14.59 8.56
C ILE A 43 -9.10 13.33 9.29
N SER A 44 -10.27 13.36 9.95
CA SER A 44 -10.83 12.19 10.63
C SER A 44 -11.16 11.06 9.65
N VAL A 45 -11.63 11.41 8.45
CA VAL A 45 -11.96 10.46 7.38
C VAL A 45 -10.68 9.86 6.81
N VAL A 46 -9.66 10.68 6.55
CA VAL A 46 -8.38 10.16 6.03
C VAL A 46 -7.68 9.28 7.06
N ARG A 47 -7.74 9.63 8.36
CA ARG A 47 -7.26 8.78 9.46
C ARG A 47 -7.99 7.44 9.47
N TRP A 48 -9.31 7.45 9.31
CA TRP A 48 -10.10 6.22 9.23
C TRP A 48 -9.71 5.37 8.02
N ILE A 49 -9.50 5.99 6.85
CA ILE A 49 -9.04 5.30 5.62
C ILE A 49 -7.68 4.65 5.86
N ALA A 50 -6.69 5.42 6.33
CA ALA A 50 -5.35 4.90 6.62
C ALA A 50 -5.39 3.76 7.65
N ALA A 51 -6.42 3.71 8.49
CA ALA A 51 -6.59 2.68 9.49
C ALA A 51 -7.00 1.30 8.94
N ARG A 52 -7.45 1.20 7.68
CA ARG A 52 -8.11 0.01 7.11
C ARG A 52 -7.14 -1.06 6.62
N GLN A 53 -7.33 -2.30 7.07
CA GLN A 53 -6.58 -3.48 6.61
C GLN A 53 -6.98 -3.92 5.20
N GLU A 54 -8.16 -3.51 4.73
CA GLU A 54 -8.68 -3.87 3.42
C GLU A 54 -7.98 -3.14 2.26
N LEU A 55 -7.12 -2.16 2.57
CA LEU A 55 -6.33 -1.46 1.56
C LEU A 55 -5.14 -2.31 1.10
N ASP A 56 -4.88 -2.31 -0.20
CA ASP A 56 -3.64 -2.85 -0.75
C ASP A 56 -2.47 -1.86 -0.60
N LEU A 57 -1.25 -2.41 -0.64
CA LEU A 57 0.00 -1.63 -0.54
C LEU A 57 0.06 -0.50 -1.59
N GLY A 58 -0.34 -0.77 -2.84
CA GLY A 58 -0.34 0.23 -3.90
C GLY A 58 -1.26 1.42 -3.59
N THR A 59 -2.41 1.16 -2.98
CA THR A 59 -3.38 2.19 -2.55
C THR A 59 -2.84 2.98 -1.35
N ALA A 60 -2.23 2.31 -0.38
CA ALA A 60 -1.60 2.99 0.76
C ALA A 60 -0.46 3.92 0.31
N LEU A 61 0.37 3.47 -0.64
CA LEU A 61 1.42 4.30 -1.25
C LEU A 61 0.83 5.46 -2.07
N THR A 62 -0.22 5.20 -2.85
CA THR A 62 -0.92 6.27 -3.60
C THR A 62 -1.42 7.35 -2.65
N LEU A 63 -2.06 6.97 -1.53
CA LEU A 63 -2.51 7.91 -0.52
C LEU A 63 -1.34 8.64 0.15
N PHE A 64 -0.27 7.93 0.49
CA PHE A 64 0.94 8.52 1.06
C PHE A 64 1.51 9.62 0.15
N PHE A 65 1.63 9.37 -1.16
CA PHE A 65 2.15 10.36 -2.10
C PHE A 65 1.15 11.49 -2.40
N ALA A 66 -0.16 11.24 -2.31
CA ALA A 66 -1.18 12.28 -2.45
C ALA A 66 -1.06 13.39 -1.38
N PHE A 67 -0.51 13.06 -0.20
CA PHE A 67 -0.16 14.06 0.82
C PHE A 67 1.08 14.91 0.50
N GLN A 68 1.77 14.64 -0.60
CA GLN A 68 2.98 15.35 -1.04
C GLN A 68 4.06 15.40 0.06
N PRO A 69 4.49 14.23 0.59
CA PRO A 69 5.37 14.14 1.75
C PRO A 69 6.72 14.85 1.53
N GLY A 70 7.16 14.99 0.28
CA GLY A 70 8.38 15.71 -0.08
C GLY A 70 8.43 17.16 0.39
N ARG A 71 7.29 17.84 0.57
CA ARG A 71 7.21 19.22 1.07
C ARG A 71 7.64 19.35 2.54
N TRP A 72 7.43 18.30 3.32
CA TRP A 72 7.54 18.34 4.78
C TRP A 72 8.60 17.39 5.35
N ASN A 73 9.12 16.46 4.53
CA ASN A 73 9.95 15.33 4.97
C ASN A 73 11.26 15.74 5.69
N LEU A 74 11.77 16.94 5.44
CA LEU A 74 13.03 17.44 6.01
C LEU A 74 12.83 18.52 7.07
N LEU A 75 11.58 18.90 7.34
CA LEU A 75 11.26 19.98 8.26
C LEU A 75 10.97 19.43 9.67
N PRO A 76 11.41 20.13 10.75
CA PRO A 76 11.14 19.71 12.12
C PRO A 76 9.64 19.66 12.43
N ARG A 77 9.22 18.74 13.30
CA ARG A 77 7.79 18.52 13.62
C ARG A 77 7.07 19.77 14.15
N ASP A 78 7.75 20.56 14.96
CA ASP A 78 7.14 21.72 15.64
C ASP A 78 7.16 22.99 14.79
N SER A 79 7.68 22.91 13.56
CA SER A 79 7.75 24.04 12.62
C SER A 79 6.46 24.31 11.85
N PHE A 80 5.43 23.46 12.00
CA PHE A 80 4.21 23.53 11.20
C PHE A 80 3.01 24.09 11.96
N PRO A 81 2.07 24.76 11.29
CA PRO A 81 0.71 24.99 11.79
C PRO A 81 0.00 23.68 12.22
N GLU A 82 -0.95 23.77 13.15
CA GLU A 82 -1.63 22.60 13.75
C GLU A 82 -2.35 21.71 12.71
N ASP A 83 -2.98 22.31 11.71
CA ASP A 83 -3.65 21.60 10.61
C ASP A 83 -2.66 20.77 9.78
N ILE A 84 -1.47 21.33 9.51
CA ILE A 84 -0.39 20.62 8.82
C ILE A 84 0.20 19.52 9.70
N ARG A 85 0.33 19.76 11.02
CA ARG A 85 0.75 18.70 11.98
C ARG A 85 -0.22 17.53 11.96
N ALA A 86 -1.53 17.79 11.96
CA ALA A 86 -2.54 16.75 11.92
C ALA A 86 -2.47 15.89 10.64
N ARG A 87 -2.14 16.50 9.49
CA ARG A 87 -1.88 15.81 8.22
C ARG A 87 -0.58 15.02 8.26
N CYS A 88 0.51 15.60 8.75
CA CYS A 88 1.79 14.91 8.92
C CYS A 88 1.64 13.67 9.81
N ALA A 89 0.80 13.71 10.84
CA ALA A 89 0.51 12.56 11.69
C ALA A 89 -0.13 11.39 10.92
N VAL A 90 -0.94 11.67 9.89
CA VAL A 90 -1.47 10.60 9.01
C VAL A 90 -0.36 9.99 8.16
N ILE A 91 0.55 10.84 7.65
CA ILE A 91 1.72 10.37 6.88
C ILE A 91 2.63 9.51 7.76
N ASP A 92 2.84 9.88 9.04
CA ASP A 92 3.59 9.05 10.00
C ASP A 92 2.97 7.66 10.13
N VAL A 93 1.65 7.61 10.35
CA VAL A 93 0.91 6.35 10.52
C VAL A 93 0.97 5.51 9.24
N LEU A 94 0.80 6.11 8.07
CA LEU A 94 0.94 5.42 6.79
C LEU A 94 2.35 4.84 6.63
N CYS A 95 3.39 5.65 6.88
CA CYS A 95 4.78 5.23 6.76
C CYS A 95 5.08 4.05 7.68
N GLN A 96 4.67 4.14 8.96
CA GLN A 96 4.85 3.06 9.93
C GLN A 96 4.13 1.78 9.51
N ARG A 97 2.85 1.90 9.10
CA ARG A 97 2.03 0.75 8.67
C ARG A 97 2.56 0.07 7.42
N ILE A 98 3.02 0.87 6.45
CA ILE A 98 3.68 0.36 5.26
C ILE A 98 4.90 -0.43 5.68
N ASN A 99 5.82 0.15 6.46
CA ASN A 99 7.06 -0.50 6.88
C ASN A 99 6.84 -1.77 7.73
N CYS A 100 5.78 -1.85 8.53
CA CYS A 100 5.48 -3.08 9.28
C CYS A 100 4.69 -4.11 8.46
N GLY A 101 4.48 -3.88 7.17
CA GLY A 101 3.82 -4.82 6.27
C GLY A 101 2.30 -4.92 6.44
N PHE A 102 1.67 -3.94 7.10
CA PHE A 102 0.23 -3.94 7.40
C PHE A 102 -0.66 -4.12 6.14
N TYR A 103 -0.21 -3.62 4.98
CA TYR A 103 -0.93 -3.70 3.71
C TYR A 103 -0.46 -4.83 2.78
N LEU A 104 0.51 -5.65 3.21
CA LEU A 104 1.09 -6.73 2.39
C LEU A 104 0.15 -7.89 2.06
N PRO A 105 -0.83 -8.29 2.89
CA PRO A 105 -1.74 -9.39 2.55
C PRO A 105 -2.48 -9.21 1.21
N ILE A 106 -2.57 -7.97 0.70
CA ILE A 106 -3.26 -7.61 -0.56
C ILE A 106 -2.28 -6.95 -1.57
N ALA A 107 -0.97 -7.04 -1.36
CA ALA A 107 0.06 -6.35 -2.17
C ALA A 107 0.17 -6.78 -3.64
N THR A 108 -0.66 -7.71 -4.12
CA THR A 108 -0.66 -8.16 -5.52
C THR A 108 -1.26 -7.12 -6.48
N ARG A 109 -1.96 -6.11 -5.96
CA ARG A 109 -2.55 -5.04 -6.77
C ARG A 109 -1.53 -3.94 -7.07
N ARG A 110 -1.36 -3.64 -8.35
CA ARG A 110 -0.40 -2.64 -8.83
C ARG A 110 -0.85 -1.22 -8.49
N MET A 111 0.14 -0.36 -8.31
CA MET A 111 -0.01 1.10 -8.32
C MET A 111 0.01 1.61 -9.77
N ASP A 112 -0.69 2.70 -10.03
CA ASP A 112 -0.80 3.27 -11.39
C ASP A 112 0.55 3.83 -11.87
N ASP A 113 1.29 4.48 -10.97
CA ASP A 113 2.64 4.98 -11.22
C ASP A 113 3.63 4.43 -10.16
N PRO A 114 4.30 3.29 -10.40
CA PRO A 114 5.30 2.77 -9.48
C PRO A 114 6.61 3.59 -9.47
N THR A 115 6.81 4.50 -10.43
CA THR A 115 8.09 5.24 -10.56
C THR A 115 8.29 6.23 -9.41
N VAL A 116 7.20 6.78 -8.86
CA VAL A 116 7.28 7.66 -7.68
C VAL A 116 7.86 6.93 -6.46
N VAL A 117 7.63 5.61 -6.34
CA VAL A 117 8.22 4.79 -5.27
C VAL A 117 9.71 4.65 -5.47
N THR A 118 10.15 4.35 -6.70
CA THR A 118 11.57 4.21 -7.02
C THR A 118 12.33 5.52 -6.84
N ASP A 119 11.73 6.65 -7.23
CA ASP A 119 12.31 7.98 -7.07
C ASP A 119 12.42 8.37 -5.60
N TRP A 120 11.41 8.03 -4.80
CA TRP A 120 11.44 8.26 -3.36
C TRP A 120 12.54 7.44 -2.66
N LEU A 121 12.67 6.16 -2.99
CA LEU A 121 13.75 5.29 -2.48
C LEU A 121 15.14 5.79 -2.94
N LYS A 122 15.25 6.28 -4.18
CA LYS A 122 16.48 6.91 -4.67
C LYS A 122 16.81 8.15 -3.85
N LYS A 123 15.86 9.07 -3.66
CA LYS A 123 16.04 10.28 -2.85
C LYS A 123 16.48 9.95 -1.42
N GLN A 124 15.91 8.91 -0.80
CA GLN A 124 16.32 8.48 0.54
C GLN A 124 17.78 7.99 0.59
N ARG A 125 18.24 7.28 -0.44
CA ARG A 125 19.65 6.85 -0.56
C ARG A 125 20.58 8.03 -0.78
N ASP A 126 20.20 8.95 -1.67
CA ASP A 126 20.98 10.15 -1.96
C ASP A 126 21.11 11.03 -0.70
N ASP A 127 20.02 11.20 0.05
CA ASP A 127 20.00 11.88 1.35
C ASP A 127 20.95 11.21 2.35
N ALA A 128 20.86 9.88 2.47
CA ALA A 128 21.72 9.12 3.38
C ALA A 128 23.21 9.26 3.02
N GLY A 129 23.54 9.31 1.72
CA GLY A 129 24.91 9.51 1.23
C GLY A 129 25.54 10.84 1.65
N ILE A 130 24.72 11.86 1.91
CA ILE A 130 25.17 13.17 2.44
C ILE A 130 24.90 13.34 3.94
N GLY A 131 24.61 12.25 4.67
CA GLY A 131 24.35 12.27 6.11
C GLY A 131 22.98 12.85 6.50
N ARG A 132 22.07 13.05 5.53
CA ARG A 132 20.71 13.52 5.77
C ARG A 132 19.75 12.34 5.87
N ARG A 133 18.75 12.44 6.75
CA ARG A 133 17.66 11.47 6.83
C ARG A 133 16.33 12.18 6.96
N GLY A 134 15.41 11.88 6.05
CA GLY A 134 14.04 12.38 6.12
C GLY A 134 13.22 11.71 7.23
N ARG A 135 12.10 12.33 7.58
CA ARG A 135 11.14 11.82 8.56
C ARG A 135 10.49 10.50 8.14
N TRP A 136 10.10 10.39 6.88
CA TRP A 136 9.40 9.22 6.33
C TRP A 136 10.34 8.41 5.45
N VAL A 137 10.98 7.41 6.08
CA VAL A 137 11.88 6.46 5.42
C VAL A 137 11.17 5.15 5.18
N PHE A 138 11.26 4.59 3.97
CA PHE A 138 10.69 3.28 3.67
C PHE A 138 11.76 2.19 3.70
N ASP A 139 11.36 1.00 4.12
CA ASP A 139 12.16 -0.20 3.93
C ASP A 139 12.01 -0.69 2.48
N ALA A 140 13.11 -0.70 1.73
CA ALA A 140 13.13 -1.14 0.34
C ALA A 140 12.71 -2.62 0.17
N ALA A 141 12.95 -3.48 1.16
CA ALA A 141 12.56 -4.88 1.11
C ALA A 141 11.03 -5.02 1.16
N ILE A 142 10.37 -4.20 1.98
CA ILE A 142 8.90 -4.16 2.07
C ILE A 142 8.26 -3.66 0.78
N LEU A 143 8.93 -2.71 0.10
CA LEU A 143 8.44 -2.13 -1.15
C LEU A 143 8.87 -2.91 -2.41
N ALA A 144 9.69 -3.95 -2.27
CA ALA A 144 10.14 -4.77 -3.40
C ALA A 144 9.01 -5.27 -4.32
N PRO A 145 7.81 -5.65 -3.84
CA PRO A 145 6.69 -6.03 -4.71
C PRO A 145 6.21 -4.92 -5.65
N MET A 146 6.42 -3.65 -5.28
CA MET A 146 5.99 -2.48 -6.07
C MET A 146 7.06 -2.02 -7.06
N THR A 147 8.34 -2.28 -6.77
CA THR A 147 9.48 -1.81 -7.58
C THR A 147 10.11 -2.90 -8.43
N ALA A 148 9.77 -4.18 -8.21
CA ALA A 148 10.28 -5.27 -9.01
C ALA A 148 9.90 -5.07 -10.49
N ALA A 149 10.90 -5.06 -11.37
CA ALA A 149 10.68 -5.06 -12.80
C ALA A 149 9.74 -6.21 -13.18
N LYS A 150 8.85 -5.96 -14.13
CA LYS A 150 7.93 -6.96 -14.68
C LYS A 150 8.78 -8.16 -15.11
N LYS A 151 8.76 -9.27 -14.35
CA LYS A 151 9.15 -10.55 -14.95
C LYS A 151 8.14 -10.79 -16.06
N ASP A 152 8.57 -10.68 -17.30
CA ASP A 152 7.78 -11.17 -18.42
C ASP A 152 7.43 -12.62 -18.08
N ARG A 153 6.13 -12.89 -17.93
CA ARG A 153 5.67 -14.26 -17.90
C ARG A 153 6.10 -14.83 -19.25
N PRO A 154 6.89 -15.91 -19.30
CA PRO A 154 7.16 -16.56 -20.57
C PRO A 154 5.80 -16.91 -21.16
N THR A 155 5.50 -16.30 -22.29
CA THR A 155 4.25 -16.52 -23.00
C THR A 155 4.35 -17.92 -23.58
N GLY A 156 3.60 -18.86 -23.00
CA GLY A 156 3.31 -20.16 -23.61
C GLY A 156 4.50 -21.07 -23.88
N GLY A 157 5.20 -21.52 -22.83
CA GLY A 157 5.88 -22.81 -22.87
C GLY A 157 4.92 -23.89 -22.36
N ARG A 158 4.52 -24.85 -23.20
CA ARG A 158 3.78 -26.06 -22.79
C ARG A 158 4.43 -26.63 -21.53
N ILE A 159 3.70 -26.64 -20.42
CA ILE A 159 4.12 -27.31 -19.19
C ILE A 159 4.06 -28.81 -19.48
N GLY A 160 5.20 -29.40 -19.86
CA GLY A 160 5.40 -30.83 -19.71
C GLY A 160 5.22 -31.16 -18.23
N ALA A 161 4.37 -32.15 -17.93
CA ALA A 161 4.08 -32.57 -16.57
C ALA A 161 5.37 -32.89 -15.83
N ARG A 162 5.71 -32.08 -14.82
CA ARG A 162 6.75 -32.43 -13.85
C ARG A 162 6.10 -33.26 -12.74
N PRO A 163 6.64 -34.45 -12.41
CA PRO A 163 6.06 -35.32 -11.40
C PRO A 163 6.11 -34.64 -10.03
N GLY A 164 4.99 -34.68 -9.32
CA GLY A 164 4.80 -34.01 -8.04
C GLY A 164 5.65 -34.61 -6.94
N PHE A 165 6.37 -33.75 -6.21
CA PHE A 165 7.26 -34.09 -5.10
C PHE A 165 6.54 -34.58 -3.83
N ILE A 166 5.24 -34.92 -3.91
CA ILE A 166 4.43 -35.42 -2.78
C ILE A 166 3.87 -36.83 -3.06
N GLN A 167 4.12 -37.41 -4.25
CA GLN A 167 3.72 -38.79 -4.55
C GLN A 167 4.64 -39.88 -3.94
N GLY A 168 5.73 -39.49 -3.27
CA GLY A 168 6.69 -40.43 -2.66
C GLY A 168 6.56 -40.65 -1.14
N LEU A 169 5.66 -39.95 -0.44
CA LEU A 169 5.55 -40.01 1.03
C LEU A 169 4.42 -40.91 1.55
N PHE A 170 3.63 -41.51 0.66
CA PHE A 170 2.58 -42.47 1.02
C PHE A 170 2.61 -43.70 0.10
N THR A 171 3.78 -44.28 -0.10
CA THR A 171 3.87 -45.65 -0.63
C THR A 171 3.69 -46.61 0.55
N PRO A 172 2.58 -47.36 0.66
CA PRO A 172 2.48 -48.40 1.67
C PRO A 172 3.50 -49.49 1.36
N LEU A 173 4.41 -49.76 2.30
CA LEU A 173 5.32 -50.90 2.25
C LEU A 173 4.49 -52.19 2.40
N TYR A 174 4.04 -52.74 1.27
CA TYR A 174 3.48 -54.08 1.22
C TYR A 174 4.63 -55.09 1.30
N VAL A 175 4.86 -55.64 2.50
CA VAL A 175 5.78 -56.76 2.70
C VAL A 175 5.05 -58.04 2.28
N SER A 176 5.39 -58.56 1.09
CA SER A 176 5.00 -59.91 0.70
C SER A 176 5.98 -60.89 1.34
N ASN A 177 5.53 -61.58 2.40
CA ASN A 177 6.18 -62.79 2.88
C ASN A 177 6.02 -63.88 1.81
N ARG A 178 7.15 -64.36 1.29
CA ARG A 178 7.22 -65.65 0.60
C ARG A 178 7.43 -66.74 1.64
N SER A 179 6.60 -67.77 1.55
CA SER A 179 6.85 -69.13 2.05
C SER A 179 6.52 -70.07 0.90
#